data_AF-A0A447PTG2-F1
#
_entry.id   AF-A0A447PTG2-F1
#
_cell.length_a   1.000
_cell.length_b   1.000
_cell.length_c   1.000
_cell.angle_alpha   90.00
_cell.angle_beta   90.00
_cell.angle_gamma   90.00
#
_symmetry.space_group_name_H-M   'P 1'
#
loop_
_entity.id
_entity.type
_entity.pdbx_description
1 polymer ?
#
loop_
_entity_poly.entity_id
_entity_poly.type
_entity_poly.pdbx_seq_one_letter_code
_entity_poly.pdbx_strand_id
1 'polypeptide(L)'
;MTWGTNPGQVISVTDIIPDPASFSDPVERASAEKALAYNGLTAWRTLTDVAIDKVFIGSCTNSRIEDLRAAAEVAKGRKVAPACRRWWCRVQVR
;
A
#
# COMPACT_ATOMS: atom_id res chain seq x y z
N MET A 1 4.22 3.92 6.80
CA MET A 1 4.13 3.03 5.61
C MET A 1 4.95 3.63 4.49
N THR A 2 5.51 2.81 3.60
CA THR A 2 6.31 3.31 2.48
C THR A 2 5.42 3.51 1.26
N TRP A 3 5.48 4.70 0.65
CA TRP A 3 4.65 5.05 -0.52
C TRP A 3 5.41 4.98 -1.85
N GLY A 4 6.74 4.91 -1.78
CA GLY A 4 7.60 4.90 -2.96
C GLY A 4 8.47 3.65 -3.08
N THR A 5 9.52 3.76 -3.89
CA THR A 5 10.42 2.65 -4.23
C THR A 5 11.64 2.56 -3.32
N ASN A 6 11.80 3.50 -2.38
CA ASN A 6 12.88 3.51 -1.39
C ASN A 6 12.31 3.41 0.04
N PRO A 7 12.87 2.57 0.93
CA PRO A 7 12.48 2.50 2.34
C PRO A 7 12.48 3.84 3.09
N GLY A 8 13.25 4.84 2.67
CA GLY A 8 13.23 6.19 3.28
C GLY A 8 11.96 7.01 2.97
N GLN A 9 11.17 6.62 1.97
CA GLN A 9 9.93 7.32 1.58
C GLN A 9 8.76 6.86 2.45
N VAL A 10 8.80 7.24 3.72
CA VAL A 10 7.80 6.85 4.74
C VAL A 10 6.82 8.00 5.00
N ILE A 11 5.53 7.70 4.94
CA ILE A 11 4.45 8.60 5.38
C ILE A 11 3.43 7.83 6.23
N SER A 12 2.58 8.53 6.98
CA SER A 12 1.37 7.93 7.57
C SER A 12 0.35 7.60 6.48
N VAL A 13 -0.58 6.68 6.77
CA VAL A 13 -1.67 6.33 5.84
C VAL A 13 -2.61 7.50 5.56
N THR A 14 -2.70 8.43 6.52
CA THR A 14 -3.53 9.63 6.46
C THR A 14 -2.80 10.82 5.85
N ASP A 15 -1.50 10.72 5.63
CA ASP A 15 -0.70 11.84 5.14
C ASP A 15 -0.85 12.00 3.64
N ILE A 16 -0.61 13.24 3.20
CA ILE A 16 -0.64 13.61 1.79
C ILE A 16 0.67 13.17 1.13
N ILE A 17 0.58 12.58 -0.05
CA ILE A 17 1.75 12.22 -0.86
C ILE A 17 2.42 13.53 -1.33
N PRO A 18 3.70 13.76 -0.98
CA PRO A 18 4.38 15.00 -1.30
C PRO A 18 4.60 15.16 -2.80
N ASP A 19 4.51 16.40 -3.27
CA ASP A 19 4.81 16.77 -4.65
C ASP A 19 6.32 16.71 -4.89
N PRO A 20 6.81 16.02 -5.93
CA PRO A 20 8.22 16.06 -6.29
C PRO A 20 8.76 17.49 -6.45
N ALA A 21 7.94 18.45 -6.88
CA ALA A 21 8.31 19.85 -7.00
C ALA A 21 8.57 20.54 -5.64
N SER A 22 8.12 19.97 -4.52
CA SER A 22 8.36 20.51 -3.18
C SER A 22 9.75 20.15 -2.61
N PHE A 23 10.46 19.20 -3.23
CA PHE A 23 11.80 18.80 -2.81
C PHE A 23 12.85 19.74 -3.40
N SER A 24 13.69 20.31 -2.53
CA SER A 24 14.83 21.15 -2.93
C SER A 24 16.00 20.33 -3.48
N ASP A 25 16.13 19.07 -3.06
CA ASP A 25 17.18 18.18 -3.54
C ASP A 25 16.76 17.56 -4.90
N PRO A 26 17.53 17.76 -5.98
CA PRO A 26 17.23 17.18 -7.28
C PRO A 26 17.22 15.64 -7.28
N VAL A 27 17.97 14.98 -6.38
CA VAL A 27 18.00 13.52 -6.24
C VAL A 27 16.71 13.01 -5.62
N GLU A 28 16.25 13.66 -4.54
CA GLU A 28 14.99 13.31 -3.89
C GLU A 28 13.79 13.54 -4.81
N ARG A 29 13.80 14.67 -5.54
CA ARG A 29 12.79 14.96 -6.56
C ARG A 29 12.70 13.86 -7.63
N ALA A 30 13.83 13.49 -8.23
CA ALA A 30 13.86 12.44 -9.24
C ALA A 30 13.41 11.07 -8.68
N SER A 31 13.71 10.78 -7.40
CA SER A 31 13.22 9.58 -6.72
C SER A 31 11.72 9.62 -6.44
N ALA A 32 11.17 10.79 -6.09
CA ALA A 32 9.74 10.98 -5.88
C ALA A 32 8.96 10.85 -7.20
N GLU A 33 9.44 11.45 -8.28
CA GLU A 33 8.85 11.32 -9.63
C GLU A 33 8.80 9.86 -10.09
N LYS A 34 9.92 9.12 -9.95
CA LYS A 34 9.98 7.70 -10.28
C LYS A 34 9.04 6.88 -9.41
N ALA A 35 8.95 7.18 -8.12
CA ALA A 35 8.04 6.50 -7.20
C ALA A 35 6.57 6.72 -7.58
N LEU A 36 6.18 7.96 -7.93
CA LEU A 36 4.82 8.27 -8.39
C LEU A 36 4.50 7.56 -9.70
N ALA A 37 5.41 7.63 -10.68
CA ALA A 37 5.23 6.99 -11.99
C ALA A 37 5.15 5.46 -11.87
N TYR A 38 5.98 4.85 -11.02
CA TYR A 38 6.00 3.41 -10.82
C TYR A 38 4.74 2.90 -10.10
N ASN A 39 4.29 3.60 -9.06
CA ASN A 39 3.12 3.19 -8.27
C ASN A 39 1.80 3.71 -8.85
N GLY A 40 1.81 4.54 -9.89
CA GLY A 40 0.63 5.18 -10.45
C GLY A 40 -0.05 6.15 -9.48
N LEU A 41 0.71 6.73 -8.54
CA LEU A 41 0.21 7.63 -7.51
C LEU A 41 0.18 9.07 -8.02
N THR A 42 -0.80 9.85 -7.55
CA THR A 42 -0.90 11.29 -7.84
C THR A 42 -0.45 12.09 -6.63
N ALA A 43 0.41 13.10 -6.85
CA ALA A 43 0.80 14.05 -5.81
C ALA A 43 -0.43 14.78 -5.23
N TRP A 44 -0.31 15.28 -4.00
CA TRP A 44 -1.36 16.00 -3.27
C TRP A 44 -2.62 15.18 -2.94
N ARG A 45 -2.57 13.85 -3.10
CA ARG A 45 -3.63 12.93 -2.65
C ARG A 45 -3.20 12.15 -1.44
N THR A 46 -4.17 11.70 -0.65
CA THR A 46 -3.92 10.76 0.43
C THR A 46 -3.85 9.34 -0.13
N LEU A 47 -3.13 8.46 0.55
CA LEU A 47 -3.12 7.04 0.18
C LEU A 47 -4.49 6.38 0.36
N THR A 48 -5.35 6.93 1.21
CA THR A 48 -6.73 6.48 1.39
C THR A 48 -7.63 6.73 0.18
N ASP A 49 -7.30 7.70 -0.68
CA ASP A 49 -8.06 7.99 -1.90
C ASP A 49 -7.71 7.06 -3.08
N VAL A 50 -6.65 6.26 -2.94
CA VAL A 50 -6.15 5.38 -4.00
C VAL A 50 -6.98 4.10 -4.01
N ALA A 51 -7.59 3.81 -5.16
CA ALA A 51 -8.33 2.57 -5.35
C ALA A 51 -7.37 1.37 -5.21
N ILE A 52 -7.70 0.44 -4.33
CA ILE A 52 -6.88 -0.74 -4.07
C ILE A 52 -7.29 -1.86 -5.04
N ASP A 53 -6.43 -2.16 -6.02
CA ASP A 53 -6.66 -3.23 -6.99
C ASP A 53 -6.29 -4.63 -6.48
N LYS A 54 -5.26 -4.70 -5.63
CA LYS A 54 -4.65 -5.95 -5.14
C LYS A 54 -4.25 -5.79 -3.67
N VAL A 55 -4.61 -6.77 -2.86
CA VAL A 55 -4.16 -6.86 -1.46
C VAL A 55 -3.55 -8.23 -1.23
N PHE A 56 -2.42 -8.22 -0.54
CA PHE A 56 -1.72 -9.42 -0.11
C PHE A 56 -1.55 -9.38 1.41
N ILE A 57 -1.99 -10.44 2.09
CA ILE A 57 -1.89 -10.57 3.54
C ILE A 57 -1.02 -11.80 3.81
N GLY A 58 0.18 -11.56 4.37
CA GLY A 58 1.16 -12.60 4.72
C GLY A 58 2.47 -12.49 3.95
N SER A 59 3.41 -11.67 4.42
CA SER A 59 4.79 -11.67 3.90
C SER A 59 5.62 -12.80 4.55
N CYS A 60 6.82 -13.05 4.04
CA CYS A 60 7.79 -13.96 4.69
C CYS A 60 8.12 -13.58 6.16
N THR A 61 7.75 -12.38 6.60
CA THR A 61 7.90 -11.89 7.97
C THR A 61 6.58 -11.86 8.77
N ASN A 62 5.42 -11.92 8.12
CA ASN A 62 4.10 -11.70 8.74
C ASN A 62 3.04 -12.73 8.31
N SER A 63 3.46 -13.99 8.14
CA SER A 63 2.59 -15.12 7.76
C SER A 63 2.22 -16.01 8.95
N ARG A 64 2.25 -15.49 10.19
CA ARG A 64 1.86 -16.32 11.33
C ARG A 64 0.36 -16.59 11.28
N ILE A 65 -0.04 -17.76 11.78
CA ILE A 65 -1.44 -18.19 11.69
C ILE A 65 -2.38 -17.26 12.47
N GLU A 66 -1.90 -16.65 13.55
CA GLU A 66 -2.60 -15.63 14.32
C GLU A 66 -2.90 -14.36 13.50
N ASP A 67 -1.95 -13.88 12.70
CA ASP A 67 -2.12 -12.69 11.84
C ASP A 67 -3.18 -12.94 10.76
N LEU A 68 -3.13 -14.13 10.14
CA LEU A 68 -4.10 -14.54 9.13
C LEU A 68 -5.50 -14.73 9.71
N ARG A 69 -5.62 -15.27 10.93
CA ARG A 69 -6.91 -15.42 11.64
C ARG A 69 -7.51 -14.06 12.01
N ALA A 70 -6.70 -13.13 12.51
CA ALA A 70 -7.16 -11.77 12.81
C ALA A 70 -7.68 -11.06 11.55
N ALA A 71 -6.95 -11.18 10.43
CA ALA A 71 -7.40 -10.66 9.14
C ALA A 71 -8.71 -11.32 8.67
N ALA A 72 -8.87 -12.63 8.88
CA ALA A 72 -10.07 -13.36 8.51
C ALA A 72 -11.30 -12.92 9.33
N GLU A 73 -11.16 -12.67 10.64
CA GLU A 73 -12.26 -12.15 11.47
C GLU A 73 -12.71 -10.75 11.04
N VAL A 74 -11.78 -9.87 10.65
CA VAL A 74 -12.14 -8.55 10.10
C VAL A 74 -12.83 -8.67 8.74
N ALA A 75 -12.41 -9.63 7.90
CA ALA A 75 -12.99 -9.88 6.59
C ALA A 75 -14.35 -10.61 6.64
N LYS A 76 -14.66 -11.29 7.75
CA LYS A 76 -15.87 -12.09 7.92
C LYS A 76 -17.13 -11.23 7.76
N GLY A 77 -17.99 -11.61 6.81
CA GLY A 77 -19.22 -10.88 6.48
C GLY A 77 -19.01 -9.62 5.62
N ARG A 78 -17.77 -9.26 5.27
CA ARG A 78 -17.46 -8.17 4.34
C ARG A 78 -17.23 -8.71 2.93
N LYS A 79 -17.62 -7.93 1.92
CA LYS A 79 -17.36 -8.24 0.51
C LYS A 79 -16.17 -7.45 0.02
N VAL A 80 -15.37 -8.07 -0.85
CA VAL A 80 -14.28 -7.39 -1.57
C VAL A 80 -14.89 -6.29 -2.44
N ALA A 81 -14.25 -5.12 -2.45
CA ALA A 81 -14.70 -4.00 -3.26
C ALA A 81 -14.71 -4.38 -4.75
N PRO A 82 -15.72 -3.96 -5.55
CA PRO A 82 -15.85 -4.37 -6.96
C PRO A 82 -14.63 -4.04 -7.83
N ALA A 83 -13.86 -3.01 -7.47
CA ALA A 83 -12.65 -2.60 -8.17
C ALA A 83 -11.45 -3.53 -7.91
N CYS A 84 -11.45 -4.30 -6.82
CA CYS A 84 -10.34 -5.18 -6.45
C CYS A 84 -10.45 -6.50 -7.22
N ARG A 85 -9.65 -6.64 -8.28
CA ARG A 85 -9.69 -7.80 -9.18
C ARG A 85 -9.17 -9.08 -8.54
N ARG A 86 -8.32 -8.97 -7.51
CA ARG A 86 -7.66 -10.14 -6.92
C ARG A 86 -7.31 -9.92 -5.45
N TRP A 87 -8.00 -10.66 -4.59
CA TRP A 87 -7.67 -10.79 -3.17
C TRP A 87 -7.14 -12.20 -2.91
N TRP A 88 -5.87 -12.34 -2.54
CA TRP A 88 -5.29 -13.63 -2.15
C TRP A 88 -5.14 -13.67 -0.64
N CYS A 89 -6.03 -14.42 0.00
CA CYS A 89 -5.85 -14.87 1.37
C CYS A 89 -5.68 -16.39 1.31
N ARG A 90 -4.44 -16.88 1.28
CA ARG A 90 -4.18 -18.32 1.31
C ARG A 90 -4.11 -18.79 2.75
N VAL A 91 -5.27 -19.04 3.36
CA VAL A 91 -5.33 -19.85 4.57
C VAL A 91 -5.49 -21.31 4.15
N GLN A 92 -4.38 -22.02 3.95
CA GLN A 92 -4.40 -23.48 3.97
C GLN A 92 -4.45 -23.93 5.42
N VAL A 93 -5.67 -24.11 5.95
CA VAL A 93 -5.86 -25.01 7.09
C VAL A 93 -5.87 -26.42 6.51
N ARG A 94 -5.12 -27.33 7.15
CA ARG A 94 -5.04 -28.75 6.80
C ARG A 94 -6.42 -29.37 6.59
#